data_AF-A0A661NE66-F1
#
_entry.id   AF-A0A661NE66-F1
#
_cell.length_a   1.000
_cell.length_b   1.000
_cell.length_c   1.000
_cell.angle_alpha   90.00
_cell.angle_beta   90.00
_cell.angle_gamma   90.00
#
_symmetry.space_group_name_H-M   'P 1'
#
loop_
_entity.id
_entity.type
_entity.pdbx_description
1 polymer ?
#
loop_
_entity_poly.entity_id
_entity_poly.type
_entity_poly.pdbx_seq_one_letter_code
_entity_poly.pdbx_strand_id
1 'polypeptide(L)' 'MSCCPHQTTCSLFPMFSLKSSLKTWQIRYCDSDFKVCHRYAMTERGQAPPDNLLPSGKHLPVLAR' A
#
# COMPACT_ATOMS: atom_id res chain seq x y z
N MET A 1 16.84 -7.50 -4.98
CA MET A 1 15.40 -7.35 -4.71
C MET A 1 15.15 -5.95 -4.18
N SER A 2 14.30 -5.19 -4.84
CA SER A 2 13.96 -3.82 -4.47
C SER A 2 12.66 -3.85 -3.65
N CYS A 3 12.77 -3.87 -2.34
CA CYS A 3 11.61 -3.76 -1.45
C CYS A 3 11.28 -2.30 -1.19
N CYS A 4 9.99 -1.98 -1.05
CA CYS A 4 9.55 -0.64 -0.65
C CYS A 4 10.19 -0.25 0.71
N PRO A 5 10.81 0.93 0.83
CA PRO A 5 11.47 1.34 2.07
C PRO A 5 10.49 1.63 3.21
N HIS A 6 9.22 1.87 2.88
CA HIS A 6 8.16 2.20 3.85
C HIS A 6 7.31 0.99 4.26
N GLN A 7 7.77 -0.25 4.03
CA GLN A 7 6.99 -1.45 4.39
C GLN A 7 6.65 -1.51 5.89
N THR A 8 7.58 -1.09 6.76
CA THR A 8 7.40 -1.12 8.22
C THR A 8 6.52 0.02 8.74
N THR A 9 6.44 1.14 8.01
CA THR A 9 5.65 2.32 8.38
C THR A 9 4.31 2.40 7.64
N CYS A 10 4.09 1.57 6.62
CA CYS A 10 2.85 1.55 5.85
C CYS A 10 1.73 0.82 6.60
N SER A 11 0.68 1.56 6.97
CA SER A 11 -0.50 0.99 7.66
C SER A 11 -1.20 -0.13 6.89
N LEU A 12 -1.02 -0.20 5.56
CA LEU A 12 -1.64 -1.21 4.71
C LEU A 12 -0.82 -2.51 4.60
N PHE A 13 0.48 -2.47 4.87
CA PHE A 13 1.36 -3.63 4.68
C PHE A 13 0.98 -4.83 5.58
N PRO A 14 0.63 -4.65 6.87
CA PRO A 14 0.15 -5.75 7.71
C PRO A 14 -1.10 -6.43 7.15
N MET A 15 -2.01 -5.66 6.54
CA MET A 15 -3.26 -6.19 5.97
C MET A 15 -3.02 -7.14 4.80
N PHE A 16 -1.97 -6.89 4.00
CA PHE A 16 -1.56 -7.79 2.92
C PHE A 16 -0.84 -9.04 3.43
N SER A 17 -0.06 -8.89 4.51
CA SER A 17 0.70 -10.00 5.10
C SER A 17 -0.20 -11.00 5.83
N LEU A 18 -1.34 -10.55 6.37
CA LEU A 18 -2.31 -11.39 7.08
C LEU A 18 -3.25 -12.18 6.16
N LYS A 19 -3.47 -11.72 4.92
CA LYS A 19 -4.42 -12.33 3.98
C LYS A 19 -3.68 -12.88 2.77
N SER A 20 -3.57 -14.21 2.67
CA SER A 20 -2.91 -14.91 1.55
C SER A 20 -3.47 -14.50 0.17
N SER A 21 -4.76 -14.20 0.08
CA SER A 21 -5.41 -13.69 -1.14
C SER A 21 -4.89 -12.33 -1.63
N LEU A 22 -4.19 -11.58 -0.76
CA LEU A 22 -3.60 -10.28 -1.08
C LEU A 22 -2.09 -10.36 -1.33
N LYS A 23 -1.49 -11.57 -1.34
CA LYS A 23 -0.05 -11.73 -1.59
C LYS A 23 0.39 -11.19 -2.95
N THR A 24 -0.43 -11.33 -3.98
CA THR A 24 -0.17 -10.77 -5.32
C THR A 24 -0.08 -9.24 -5.28
N TRP A 25 -0.87 -8.59 -4.43
CA TRP A 25 -0.80 -7.14 -4.23
C TRP A 25 0.50 -6.74 -3.54
N GLN A 26 0.90 -7.48 -2.50
CA GLN A 26 2.20 -7.26 -1.86
C GLN A 26 3.35 -7.40 -2.86
N ILE A 27 3.37 -8.46 -3.67
CA ILE A 27 4.41 -8.67 -4.67
C ILE A 27 4.45 -7.48 -5.64
N ARG A 28 3.29 -7.07 -6.17
CA ARG A 28 3.22 -6.00 -7.18
C ARG A 28 3.63 -4.63 -6.64
N TYR A 29 3.16 -4.26 -5.44
CA TYR A 29 3.28 -2.89 -4.94
C TYR A 29 4.34 -2.72 -3.84
N CYS A 30 4.89 -3.81 -3.30
CA CYS A 30 5.87 -3.76 -2.20
C CYS A 30 7.19 -4.43 -2.56
N ASP A 31 7.19 -5.55 -3.29
CA ASP A 31 8.39 -6.36 -3.54
C ASP A 31 8.90 -6.27 -5.01
N SER A 32 8.15 -5.62 -5.88
CA SER A 32 8.48 -5.37 -7.30
C SER A 32 8.62 -3.87 -7.56
N ASP A 33 7.91 -3.30 -8.53
CA ASP A 33 7.96 -1.86 -8.82
C ASP A 33 7.07 -1.06 -7.86
N PHE A 34 7.53 -0.87 -6.62
CA PHE A 34 6.80 -0.12 -5.61
C PHE A 34 6.56 1.36 -5.99
N LYS A 35 7.25 1.90 -7.00
CA LYS A 35 7.04 3.27 -7.48
C LYS A 35 5.66 3.48 -8.10
N VAL A 36 5.00 2.41 -8.55
CA VAL A 36 3.61 2.45 -9.06
C VAL A 36 2.57 2.51 -7.93
N CYS A 37 2.99 2.37 -6.67
CA CYS A 37 2.10 2.45 -5.52
C CYS A 37 1.78 3.92 -5.21
N HIS A 38 0.51 4.29 -5.30
CA HIS A 38 0.07 5.66 -4.97
C HIS A 38 0.36 6.04 -3.51
N ARG A 39 0.29 5.06 -2.59
CA ARG A 39 0.63 5.30 -1.18
C ARG A 39 2.10 5.65 -1.01
N TYR A 40 2.99 4.95 -1.72
CA TYR A 40 4.43 5.26 -1.73
C TYR A 40 4.68 6.66 -2.29
N ALA A 41 4.04 7.02 -3.41
CA ALA A 41 4.18 8.35 -3.99
C ALA A 41 3.75 9.49 -3.02
N MET A 42 2.78 9.24 -2.13
CA MET A 42 2.40 10.21 -1.09
C MET A 42 3.42 10.30 0.04
N THR A 43 3.93 9.16 0.52
CA THR A 43 4.95 9.14 1.58
C THR A 43 6.24 9.82 1.13
N GLU A 44 6.65 9.65 -0.13
CA GLU A 44 7.80 10.35 -0.70
C GLU A 44 7.62 11.87 -0.77
N ARG A 45 6.37 12.35 -0.76
CA ARG A 45 6.02 13.77 -0.70
C ARG A 45 5.84 14.28 0.74
N GLY A 46 6.14 13.47 1.74
CA GLY A 46 5.93 13.80 3.16
C GLY A 46 4.46 13.76 3.60
N GLN A 47 3.58 13.13 2.82
CA GLN A 47 2.15 13.04 3.14
C GLN A 47 1.81 11.64 3.66
N ALA A 48 0.98 11.58 4.71
CA ALA A 48 0.44 10.33 5.21
C ALA A 48 -0.69 9.84 4.29
N PRO A 49 -0.60 8.63 3.71
CA PRO A 49 -1.65 8.10 2.84
C PRO A 49 -2.92 7.77 3.66
N PRO A 50 -4.12 8.14 3.18
CA PRO A 50 -5.38 7.80 3.85
C PRO A 50 -5.57 6.28 4.03
N ASP A 51 -6.28 5.86 5.08
CA ASP A 51 -6.50 4.43 5.34
C ASP A 51 -7.37 3.74 4.29
N ASN A 52 -8.29 4.48 3.66
CA ASN A 52 -9.11 3.96 2.58
C ASN A 52 -8.43 4.01 1.20
N LEU A 53 -7.23 4.60 1.07
CA LEU A 53 -6.49 4.66 -0.19
C LEU A 53 -5.75 3.34 -0.45
N LEU A 54 -6.11 2.66 -1.54
CA LEU A 54 -5.43 1.46 -2.03
C LEU A 54 -4.16 1.80 -2.82
N PRO A 55 -3.21 0.84 -2.97
CA PRO A 55 -1.98 1.05 -3.74
C PRO A 55 -2.22 1.44 -5.21
N SER A 56 -3.37 1.02 -5.76
CA SER A 56 -3.80 1.34 -7.12
C SER A 56 -4.30 2.77 -7.31
N GLY A 57 -4.41 3.57 -6.25
CA GLY A 57 -5.00 4.92 -6.30
C GLY A 57 -6.52 4.94 -6.11
N LYS A 58 -7.17 3.78 -6.04
CA LYS A 58 -8.61 3.68 -5.74
C LYS A 58 -8.86 3.89 -4.25
N HIS A 59 -9.97 4.54 -3.92
CA HIS A 59 -10.44 4.63 -2.54
C HIS A 59 -11.49 3.55 -2.30
N LEU A 60 -11.39 2.85 -1.16
CA LEU A 60 -12.49 2.04 -0.69
C LEU A 60 -13.65 2.98 -0.34
N PRO A 61 -14.87 2.68 -0.81
CA PRO A 61 -16.05 3.36 -0.29
C PRO A 61 -16.07 3.11 1.20
N VAL A 62 -15.97 4.19 1.97
CA VAL A 62 -16.16 4.10 3.41
C VAL A 62 -17.58 3.59 3.58
N LEU A 63 -17.74 2.39 4.14
CA LEU A 63 -19.02 1.94 4.66
C LEU A 63 -19.34 2.89 5.80
N ALA A 64 -19.99 4.01 5.48
CA ALA A 64 -20.63 4.87 6.46
C ALA A 64 -21.61 3.96 7.23
N ARG A 65 -21.28 3.71 8.50
CA ARG A 65 -22.23 3.10 9.44
C ARG A 65 -23.25 4.14 9.87
#